data_AF-A0A914XWQ7-F1
#
_entry.id   AF-A0A914XWQ7-F1
#
_cell.length_a   1.000
_cell.length_b   1.000
_cell.length_c   1.000
_cell.angle_alpha   90.00
_cell.angle_beta   90.00
_cell.angle_gamma   90.00
#
_symmetry.space_group_name_H-M   'P 1'
#
loop_
_entity.id
_entity.type
_entity.pdbx_description
1 polymer ?
#
loop_
_entity_poly.entity_id
_entity_poly.type
_entity_poly.pdbx_seq_one_letter_code
_entity_poly.pdbx_strand_id
1 'polypeptide(L)'
;MTIFKYAYNILLQMDTFVKDPVTSGNKNVIVTENKNDMISIIFNEFSKIVQDSQSLVTVGLSGGSMVGIMSDVISRLDQSLKDKLRLFCVDERLVSLDDEDSNTGAYLKVLGNEFKKQFVIVEEINDGTFFVRIR
;
A
#
# COMPACT_ATOMS: atom_id res chain seq x y z
N MET A 1 -13.38 6.51 25.85
CA MET A 1 -14.26 6.65 24.67
C MET A 1 -13.49 7.47 23.65
N THR A 2 -12.81 6.81 22.72
CA THR A 2 -11.97 7.47 21.72
C THR A 2 -12.44 6.98 20.35
N ILE A 3 -13.01 7.92 19.59
CA ILE A 3 -13.62 7.73 18.28
C ILE A 3 -12.48 7.73 17.25
N PHE A 4 -12.14 6.58 16.68
CA PHE A 4 -11.37 6.52 15.45
C PHE A 4 -12.32 6.81 14.28
N LYS A 5 -12.35 8.08 13.87
CA LYS A 5 -13.13 8.57 12.73
C LYS A 5 -12.20 8.70 11.52
N TYR A 6 -12.56 8.00 10.45
CA TYR A 6 -12.04 8.08 9.08
C TYR A 6 -10.64 7.49 8.83
N ALA A 7 -10.61 6.19 8.50
CA ALA A 7 -9.72 5.68 7.47
C ALA A 7 -10.62 5.33 6.27
N TYR A 8 -10.57 6.16 5.22
CA TYR A 8 -11.25 5.85 3.98
C TYR A 8 -10.71 4.52 3.44
N ASN A 9 -11.63 3.61 3.13
CA ASN A 9 -11.37 2.38 2.39
C ASN A 9 -10.70 2.72 1.05
N ILE A 10 -9.38 2.61 0.99
CA ILE A 10 -8.67 2.28 -0.24
C ILE A 10 -8.15 0.85 -0.04
N LEU A 11 -9.10 -0.08 -0.09
CA LEU A 11 -8.79 -1.44 -0.54
C LEU A 11 -8.56 -1.32 -2.05
N LEU A 12 -7.30 -1.24 -2.48
CA LEU A 12 -6.95 -1.58 -3.86
C LEU A 12 -7.00 -3.11 -4.00
N GLN A 13 -8.22 -3.65 -3.91
CA GLN A 13 -8.52 -5.02 -4.31
C GLN A 13 -8.72 -4.99 -5.83
N MET A 14 -7.64 -5.19 -6.57
CA MET A 14 -7.71 -5.54 -7.99
C MET A 14 -8.08 -7.04 -8.12
N ASP A 15 -9.27 -7.42 -7.67
CA ASP A 15 -9.83 -8.73 -7.98
C ASP A 15 -10.66 -8.60 -9.28
N THR A 16 -10.10 -9.10 -10.37
CA THR A 16 -10.83 -9.45 -11.58
C THR A 16 -11.94 -10.45 -11.21
N PHE A 17 -13.21 -10.12 -11.43
CA PHE A 17 -14.24 -10.97 -12.06
C PHE A 17 -15.58 -10.23 -12.15
N VAL A 18 -16.14 -10.16 -13.36
CA VAL A 18 -17.50 -9.69 -13.64
C VAL A 18 -18.49 -10.85 -13.44
N LYS A 19 -19.48 -10.65 -12.56
CA LYS A 19 -20.92 -10.92 -12.81
C LYS A 19 -21.74 -10.35 -11.63
N ASP A 20 -22.73 -9.53 -11.97
CA ASP A 20 -23.60 -8.66 -11.14
C ASP A 20 -24.15 -9.28 -9.83
N PRO A 21 -24.61 -8.52 -8.79
CA PRO A 21 -25.23 -7.18 -8.85
C PRO A 21 -24.94 -6.21 -7.65
N VAL A 22 -25.63 -5.05 -7.69
CA VAL A 22 -25.97 -4.09 -6.61
C VAL A 22 -25.01 -2.92 -6.35
N THR A 23 -25.58 -1.74 -6.61
CA THR A 23 -25.09 -0.37 -6.46
C THR A 23 -24.96 0.05 -4.99
N SER A 24 -23.76 0.50 -4.60
CA SER A 24 -23.52 1.32 -3.42
C SER A 24 -22.17 2.03 -3.56
N GLY A 25 -22.21 3.35 -3.78
CA GLY A 25 -21.05 4.24 -3.95
C GLY A 25 -20.55 4.27 -5.40
N ASN A 26 -20.39 5.46 -5.98
CA ASN A 26 -19.97 5.63 -7.37
C ASN A 26 -18.65 4.88 -7.65
N LYS A 27 -18.74 3.69 -8.25
CA LYS A 27 -17.60 2.92 -8.72
C LYS A 27 -17.10 3.61 -9.99
N ASN A 28 -16.05 4.43 -9.85
CA ASN A 28 -15.35 4.99 -11.00
C ASN A 28 -14.35 3.95 -11.50
N VAL A 29 -14.63 3.37 -12.67
CA VAL A 29 -13.66 2.52 -13.36
C VAL A 29 -12.90 3.41 -14.34
N ILE A 30 -11.61 3.55 -14.11
CA ILE A 30 -10.71 4.28 -15.00
C ILE A 30 -9.93 3.24 -15.80
N VAL A 31 -10.09 3.26 -17.11
CA VAL A 31 -9.33 2.39 -18.04
C VAL A 31 -8.33 3.27 -18.77
N THR A 32 -7.06 2.86 -18.76
CA THR A 32 -5.99 3.55 -19.48
C THR A 32 -5.45 2.67 -20.59
N GLU A 33 -4.86 3.28 -21.61
CA GLU A 33 -4.28 2.56 -22.75
C GLU A 33 -2.97 1.86 -22.37
N ASN A 34 -2.25 2.40 -21.38
CA ASN A 34 -0.97 1.87 -20.94
C ASN A 34 -0.74 2.04 -19.43
N LYS A 35 0.29 1.35 -18.92
CA LYS A 35 0.69 1.33 -17.51
C LYS A 35 1.17 2.70 -17.00
N ASN A 36 1.82 3.50 -17.85
CA ASN A 36 2.38 4.79 -17.43
C ASN A 36 1.27 5.82 -17.15
N ASP A 37 0.22 5.81 -17.95
CA ASP A 37 -0.96 6.65 -17.73
C ASP A 37 -1.66 6.25 -16.44
N MET A 38 -1.81 4.94 -16.18
CA MET A 38 -2.36 4.43 -14.94
C MET A 38 -1.55 4.89 -13.72
N ILE A 39 -0.22 4.74 -13.76
CA ILE A 39 0.67 5.21 -12.69
C ILE A 39 0.51 6.73 -12.48
N SER A 40 0.40 7.51 -13.56
CA SER A 40 0.28 8.97 -13.47
C SER A 40 -1.04 9.39 -12.82
N ILE A 41 -2.14 8.72 -13.14
CA ILE A 41 -3.44 8.96 -12.51
C ILE A 41 -3.39 8.59 -11.02
N ILE A 42 -2.87 7.40 -10.70
CA ILE A 42 -2.74 6.96 -9.30
C ILE A 42 -1.84 7.93 -8.53
N PHE A 43 -0.71 8.35 -9.11
CA PHE A 43 0.19 9.31 -8.48
C PHE A 43 -0.50 10.64 -8.17
N ASN A 44 -1.25 11.20 -9.12
CA ASN A 44 -1.94 12.48 -8.92
C ASN A 44 -2.97 12.39 -7.79
N GLU A 45 -3.80 11.35 -7.77
CA GLU A 45 -4.81 11.16 -6.72
C GLU A 45 -4.16 10.84 -5.37
N PHE A 46 -3.18 9.94 -5.35
CA PHE A 46 -2.49 9.53 -4.13
C PHE A 46 -1.69 10.69 -3.51
N SER A 47 -0.92 11.42 -4.32
CA SER A 47 -0.14 12.56 -3.85
C SER A 47 -1.02 13.66 -3.27
N LYS A 48 -2.18 13.94 -3.88
CA LYS A 48 -3.18 14.88 -3.35
C LYS A 48 -3.69 14.45 -1.98
N ILE A 49 -4.05 13.19 -1.81
CA ILE A 49 -4.49 12.64 -0.51
C ILE A 49 -3.41 12.83 0.57
N VAL A 50 -2.15 12.56 0.23
CA VAL A 50 -1.03 12.69 1.17
C VAL A 50 -0.68 14.15 1.48
N GLN A 51 -0.81 15.03 0.48
CA GLN A 51 -0.62 16.48 0.64
C GLN A 51 -1.68 17.10 1.55
N ASP A 52 -2.96 16.79 1.31
CA ASP A 52 -4.10 17.33 2.05
C ASP A 52 -4.18 16.78 3.49
N SER A 53 -3.52 15.66 3.78
CA SER A 53 -3.45 15.11 5.13
C SER A 53 -2.57 15.94 6.07
N GLN A 54 -3.16 16.34 7.20
CA GLN A 54 -2.45 16.99 8.31
C GLN A 54 -1.68 16.01 9.21
N SER A 55 -1.93 14.70 9.05
CA SER A 55 -1.32 13.63 9.84
C SER A 55 -0.62 12.60 8.97
N LEU A 56 0.00 11.60 9.61
CA LEU A 56 0.47 10.41 8.91
C LEU A 56 -0.67 9.75 8.15
N VAL A 57 -0.37 9.27 6.94
CA VAL A 57 -1.30 8.53 6.07
C VAL A 57 -0.93 7.06 6.12
N THR A 58 -1.87 6.22 6.57
CA THR A 58 -1.67 4.78 6.64
C THR A 58 -2.21 4.13 5.37
N VAL A 59 -1.39 3.35 4.67
CA VAL A 59 -1.69 2.80 3.35
C VAL A 59 -1.51 1.29 3.37
N GLY A 60 -2.58 0.59 3.01
CA GLY A 60 -2.55 -0.85 2.73
C GLY A 60 -2.04 -1.10 1.32
N LEU A 61 -1.03 -1.94 1.19
CA LEU A 61 -0.40 -2.32 -0.07
C LEU A 61 -0.69 -3.77 -0.41
N SER A 62 -1.13 -4.02 -1.63
CA SER A 62 -1.32 -5.37 -2.17
C SER A 62 0.01 -5.91 -2.73
N GLY A 63 0.16 -7.23 -2.73
CA GLY A 63 1.31 -7.93 -3.31
C GLY A 63 1.30 -8.08 -4.83
N GLY A 64 2.15 -8.98 -5.34
CA GLY A 64 2.16 -9.39 -6.75
C GLY A 64 2.46 -8.24 -7.73
N SER A 65 1.66 -8.13 -8.81
CA SER A 65 1.85 -7.11 -9.85
C SER A 65 1.72 -5.67 -9.35
N MET A 66 1.05 -5.45 -8.21
CA MET A 66 0.90 -4.13 -7.60
C MET A 66 2.18 -3.59 -6.99
N VAL A 67 3.13 -4.46 -6.61
CA VAL A 67 4.42 -4.05 -6.04
C VAL A 67 5.13 -3.05 -6.95
N GLY A 68 5.22 -3.37 -8.25
CA GLY A 68 5.86 -2.48 -9.23
C GLY A 68 5.11 -1.16 -9.40
N ILE A 69 3.77 -1.20 -9.51
CA ILE A 69 2.96 0.00 -9.73
C ILE A 69 3.05 0.95 -8.53
N MET A 70 2.84 0.45 -7.31
CA MET A 70 2.85 1.28 -6.11
C MET A 70 4.26 1.72 -5.74
N SER A 71 5.30 0.91 -5.99
CA SER A 71 6.69 1.36 -5.80
C SER A 71 7.04 2.51 -6.75
N ASP A 72 6.59 2.46 -8.01
CA ASP A 72 6.75 3.55 -8.97
C ASP A 72 6.01 4.82 -8.51
N VAL A 73 4.81 4.69 -7.95
CA VAL A 73 4.05 5.83 -7.41
C VAL A 73 4.74 6.43 -6.18
N ILE A 74 5.13 5.60 -5.22
CA ILE A 74 5.74 6.04 -3.95
C ILE A 74 7.12 6.66 -4.21
N SER A 75 7.93 6.08 -5.09
CA SER A 75 9.27 6.58 -5.41
C SER A 75 9.25 7.98 -6.03
N ARG A 76 8.18 8.34 -6.76
CA ARG A 76 7.98 9.66 -7.37
C ARG A 76 7.55 10.75 -6.38
N LEU A 77 7.13 10.40 -5.16
CA LEU A 77 6.80 11.39 -4.15
C LEU A 77 8.05 12.14 -3.67
N ASP A 78 7.88 13.41 -3.35
CA ASP A 78 8.88 14.17 -2.62
C ASP A 78 9.11 13.58 -1.22
N GLN A 79 10.31 13.78 -0.67
CA GLN A 79 10.70 13.20 0.62
C GLN A 79 9.75 13.59 1.75
N SER A 80 9.28 14.85 1.75
CA SER A 80 8.33 15.36 2.76
C SER A 80 6.99 14.62 2.75
N LEU A 81 6.56 14.11 1.59
CA LEU A 81 5.34 13.30 1.47
C LEU A 81 5.63 11.83 1.82
N LYS A 82 6.79 11.29 1.44
CA LYS A 82 7.23 9.94 1.83
C LYS A 82 7.30 9.77 3.34
N ASP A 83 7.79 10.78 4.06
CA ASP A 83 7.89 10.75 5.52
C ASP A 83 6.53 10.83 6.22
N LYS A 84 5.45 11.19 5.50
CA LYS A 84 4.06 11.11 6.01
C LYS A 84 3.46 9.70 5.89
N LEU A 85 4.11 8.77 5.20
CA LEU A 85 3.54 7.45 4.94
C LEU A 85 3.81 6.46 6.06
N ARG A 86 2.78 5.68 6.39
CA ARG A 86 2.86 4.44 7.15
C ARG A 86 2.30 3.32 6.28
N LEU A 87 3.14 2.37 5.91
CA LEU A 87 2.83 1.34 4.92
C LEU A 87 2.62 0.00 5.61
N PHE A 88 1.69 -0.82 5.11
CA PHE A 88 1.56 -2.21 5.54
C PHE A 88 1.05 -3.05 4.38
N CYS A 89 1.47 -4.32 4.27
CA CYS A 89 0.91 -5.24 3.31
C CYS A 89 -0.43 -5.78 3.81
N VAL A 90 -1.49 -5.72 3.00
CA VAL A 90 -2.86 -6.10 3.40
C VAL A 90 -2.97 -7.61 3.65
N ASP A 91 -2.29 -8.39 2.81
CA ASP A 91 -2.06 -9.81 2.99
C ASP A 91 -0.55 -10.07 2.96
N GLU A 92 0.02 -10.58 4.05
CA GLU A 92 1.45 -10.88 4.15
C GLU A 92 1.65 -12.36 4.41
N ARG A 93 2.68 -12.94 3.81
CA ARG A 93 3.12 -14.31 4.13
C ARG A 93 4.04 -14.25 5.34
N LEU A 94 3.81 -15.18 6.25
CA LEU A 94 4.55 -15.28 7.50
C LEU A 94 5.90 -15.97 7.25
N VAL A 95 6.77 -15.28 6.53
CA VAL A 95 8.10 -15.73 6.06
C VAL A 95 9.13 -14.61 6.26
N SER A 96 10.41 -14.91 6.07
CA SER A 96 11.48 -13.91 6.12
C SER A 96 11.28 -12.80 5.07
N LEU A 97 11.72 -11.57 5.36
CA LEU A 97 11.67 -10.46 4.37
C LEU A 97 12.54 -10.71 3.13
N ASP A 98 13.54 -11.57 3.24
CA ASP A 98 14.39 -11.92 2.10
C ASP A 98 13.72 -12.95 1.17
N ASP A 99 12.69 -13.64 1.67
CA ASP A 99 11.91 -14.63 0.95
C ASP A 99 11.23 -14.01 -0.29
N GLU A 100 11.04 -14.82 -1.33
CA GLU A 100 10.37 -14.37 -2.55
C GLU A 100 8.87 -14.17 -2.37
N ASP A 101 8.27 -14.85 -1.39
CA ASP A 101 6.85 -14.75 -1.05
C ASP A 101 6.52 -13.58 -0.12
N SER A 102 7.52 -12.85 0.41
CA SER A 102 7.30 -11.68 1.26
C SER A 102 6.92 -10.46 0.44
N ASN A 103 5.69 -9.96 0.64
CA ASN A 103 5.24 -8.74 -0.03
C ASN A 103 6.01 -7.51 0.47
N THR A 104 6.20 -7.40 1.79
CA THR A 104 7.02 -6.35 2.40
C THR A 104 8.45 -6.41 1.89
N GLY A 105 9.02 -7.62 1.80
CA GLY A 105 10.33 -7.86 1.19
C GLY A 105 10.42 -7.37 -0.24
N ALA A 106 9.42 -7.69 -1.07
CA ALA A 106 9.34 -7.26 -2.46
C ALA A 106 9.29 -5.73 -2.59
N TYR A 107 8.50 -5.03 -1.76
CA TYR A 107 8.48 -3.57 -1.74
C TYR A 107 9.82 -2.97 -1.31
N LEU A 108 10.46 -3.49 -0.26
CA LEU A 108 11.75 -2.98 0.22
C LEU A 108 12.88 -3.20 -0.78
N LYS A 109 12.85 -4.29 -1.56
CA LYS A 109 13.81 -4.55 -2.66
C LYS A 109 13.75 -3.46 -3.74
N VAL A 110 12.57 -2.89 -4.00
CA VAL A 110 12.37 -1.85 -5.02
C VAL A 110 12.53 -0.44 -4.45
N LEU A 111 11.92 -0.16 -3.29
CA LEU A 111 11.91 1.17 -2.66
C LEU A 111 13.19 1.50 -1.90
N GLY A 112 13.98 0.49 -1.51
CA GLY A 112 15.17 0.65 -0.68
C GLY A 112 14.89 0.44 0.82
N ASN A 113 15.94 0.06 1.54
CA ASN A 113 15.88 -0.27 2.97
C ASN A 113 15.56 0.94 3.87
N GLU A 114 15.72 2.16 3.38
CA GLU A 114 15.32 3.38 4.08
C GLU A 114 13.81 3.43 4.36
N PHE A 115 12.99 2.73 3.56
CA PHE A 115 11.55 2.64 3.76
C PHE A 115 11.15 1.71 4.91
N LYS A 116 12.11 0.93 5.46
CA LYS A 116 11.82 -0.02 6.55
C LYS A 116 11.23 0.66 7.79
N LYS A 117 11.50 1.95 8.03
CA LYS A 117 10.92 2.71 9.15
C LYS A 117 9.44 3.08 8.91
N GLN A 118 9.00 3.16 7.66
CA GLN A 118 7.62 3.47 7.28
C GLN A 118 6.74 2.21 7.24
N PHE A 119 7.33 1.03 7.05
CA PHE A 119 6.58 -0.23 7.05
C PHE A 119 6.22 -0.71 8.46
N VAL A 120 4.97 -1.13 8.61
CA VAL A 120 4.53 -2.02 9.69
C VAL A 120 4.92 -3.44 9.27
N ILE A 121 5.92 -3.98 9.94
CA ILE A 121 6.52 -5.27 9.58
C ILE A 121 5.97 -6.36 10.50
N VAL A 122 5.60 -7.48 9.90
CA VAL A 122 5.31 -8.72 10.60
C VAL A 122 6.60 -9.53 10.61
N GLU A 123 7.20 -9.72 11.80
CA GLU A 123 8.43 -10.49 11.95
C GLU A 123 8.15 -11.76 12.77
N GLU A 124 8.71 -12.89 12.33
CA GLU A 124 8.79 -14.11 13.16
C GLU A 124 9.83 -13.89 14.25
N ILE A 125 9.47 -14.18 15.50
CA ILE A 125 10.41 -14.06 16.62
C ILE A 125 10.93 -15.43 17.05
N ASN A 126 10.09 -16.45 17.14
CA ASN A 126 10.47 -17.83 17.52
C ASN A 126 9.41 -18.84 17.07
N ASP A 127 9.82 -19.98 16.51
CA ASP A 127 9.04 -21.22 16.33
C ASP A 127 7.56 -20.98 15.91
N GLY A 128 7.33 -20.22 14.83
CA GLY A 128 5.99 -19.92 14.31
C GLY A 128 5.20 -18.86 15.08
N THR A 129 5.84 -18.11 15.98
CA THR A 129 5.26 -16.95 16.67
C THR A 129 5.65 -15.66 15.96
N PHE A 130 4.64 -14.90 15.52
CA PHE A 130 4.81 -13.66 14.76
C PHE A 130 4.34 -12.45 15.58
N PHE A 131 5.05 -11.33 15.46
CA PHE A 131 4.62 -10.05 16.03
C PHE A 131 4.48 -9.00 14.94
N VAL A 132 3.44 -8.18 15.07
CA VAL A 132 3.28 -6.97 14.27
C VAL A 132 3.98 -5.83 15.00
N ARG A 133 5.07 -5.33 14.43
CA ARG A 133 5.78 -4.18 14.99
C ARG A 133 5.18 -2.89 14.43
N ILE A 134 4.31 -2.26 15.20
CA ILE A 134 3.82 -0.90 14.94
C ILE A 134 4.81 0.09 15.57
N ARG A 135 5.68 0.71 14.77
CA ARG A 135 6.61 1.76 15.24
C ARG A 135 5.97 3.15 15.27
#